data_AF-F7WCT3-F1
#
_entry.id   AF-F7WCT3-F1
#
_cell.length_a   1.000
_cell.length_b   1.000
_cell.length_c   1.000
_cell.angle_alpha   90.00
_cell.angle_beta   90.00
_cell.angle_gamma   90.00
#
_symmetry.space_group_name_H-M   'P 1'
#
loop_
_entity.id
_entity.type
_entity.pdbx_description
1 polymer ?
#
loop_
_entity_poly.entity_id
_entity_poly.type
_entity_poly.pdbx_seq_one_letter_code
_entity_poly.pdbx_strand_id
1 'polypeptide(L)'
;MTLLYNNEEHPVRVLLDPGSSIPVISFHKARVWKLPIIKRPRIRTIMGFNSAVDTIGGRYYTEAVVLRHQEDHYTRLNFELSTMDDQCDIILPHWWLQQHEPAYFFDKTQEIKFASDYCQKNCTSTLVLGLPPTEAIASIQNKVDAAIAAVPEKFREFLPIMSEEAAIRMPDHQPWDHKIDLKKGETPPHGPSLR
;
A
#
# COMPACT_ATOMS: atom_id res chain seq x y z
N MET A 1 7.49 2.88 8.90
CA MET A 1 7.17 1.93 7.80
C MET A 1 8.10 0.72 7.95
N THR A 2 7.88 -0.35 7.18
CA THR A 2 8.66 -1.60 7.29
C THR A 2 9.08 -2.09 5.90
N LEU A 3 10.37 -2.30 5.68
CA LEU A 3 10.87 -2.94 4.46
C LEU A 3 10.81 -4.47 4.64
N LEU A 4 10.29 -5.17 3.63
CA LEU A 4 10.19 -6.63 3.62
C LEU A 4 11.21 -7.21 2.63
N TYR A 5 12.12 -8.04 3.11
CA TYR A 5 13.12 -8.69 2.27
C TYR A 5 13.66 -9.97 2.93
N ASN A 6 13.92 -11.03 2.16
CA ASN A 6 14.40 -12.32 2.66
C ASN A 6 13.58 -12.91 3.82
N ASN A 7 12.26 -12.76 3.78
CA ASN A 7 11.33 -13.16 4.87
C ASN A 7 11.62 -12.46 6.22
N GLU A 8 12.40 -11.38 6.22
CA GLU A 8 12.66 -10.53 7.36
C GLU A 8 11.90 -9.21 7.22
N GLU A 9 11.49 -8.67 8.37
CA GLU A 9 10.88 -7.36 8.49
C GLU A 9 11.90 -6.37 9.07
N HIS A 10 12.19 -5.30 8.34
CA HIS A 10 13.10 -4.25 8.78
C HIS A 10 12.32 -2.96 9.03
N PRO A 11 12.15 -2.53 10.28
CA PRO A 11 11.58 -1.22 10.59
C PRO A 11 12.46 -0.12 9.99
N VAL A 12 11.84 0.84 9.30
CA VAL A 12 12.54 1.92 8.60
C VAL A 12 11.96 3.29 8.95
N ARG A 13 12.85 4.27 9.10
CA ARG A 13 12.51 5.70 9.18
C ARG A 13 12.52 6.28 7.78
N VAL A 14 11.40 6.87 7.43
CA VAL A 14 11.13 7.36 6.08
C VAL A 14 10.97 8.87 6.12
N LEU A 15 11.72 9.56 5.28
CA LEU A 15 11.51 10.96 4.96
C LEU A 15 10.59 11.06 3.74
N LEU A 16 9.46 11.73 3.91
CA LEU A 16 8.54 12.06 2.83
C LEU A 16 8.97 13.40 2.24
N ASP A 17 9.70 13.35 1.12
CA ASP A 17 10.37 14.50 0.54
C ASP A 17 9.78 14.87 -0.83
N PRO A 18 8.89 15.87 -0.91
CA PRO A 18 8.39 16.36 -2.20
C PRO A 18 9.46 17.06 -3.03
N GLY A 19 10.62 17.41 -2.47
CA GLY A 19 11.77 17.92 -3.20
C GLY A 19 12.57 16.83 -3.92
N SER A 20 12.38 15.56 -3.55
CA SER A 20 13.05 14.44 -4.21
C SER A 20 12.30 14.00 -5.47
N SER A 21 13.06 13.65 -6.51
CA SER A 21 12.54 13.10 -7.76
C SER A 21 12.53 11.56 -7.79
N ILE A 22 13.30 10.90 -6.93
CA ILE A 22 13.50 9.44 -6.96
C ILE A 22 13.44 8.84 -5.55
N PRO A 23 13.03 7.57 -5.40
CA PRO A 23 13.18 6.85 -4.14
C PRO A 23 14.66 6.62 -3.84
N VAL A 24 15.07 6.88 -2.60
CA VAL A 24 16.45 6.70 -2.13
C VAL A 24 16.46 5.82 -0.89
N ILE A 25 17.46 4.95 -0.76
CA ILE A 25 17.73 4.16 0.43
C ILE A 25 19.18 4.34 0.89
N SER A 26 19.39 4.32 2.20
CA SER A 26 20.73 4.41 2.79
C SER A 26 21.61 3.24 2.32
N PHE A 27 22.78 3.56 1.76
CA PHE A 27 23.75 2.55 1.31
C PHE A 27 24.20 1.64 2.46
N HIS A 28 24.39 2.20 3.65
CA HIS A 28 24.79 1.44 4.84
C HIS A 28 23.71 0.41 5.21
N LYS A 29 22.45 0.84 5.29
CA LYS A 29 21.32 -0.04 5.63
C LYS A 29 21.10 -1.13 4.59
N ALA A 30 21.17 -0.78 3.29
CA ALA A 30 21.06 -1.75 2.21
C ALA A 30 22.10 -2.87 2.31
N ARG A 31 23.32 -2.56 2.75
CA ARG A 31 24.37 -3.57 3.00
C ARG A 31 24.09 -4.42 4.24
N VAL A 32 23.65 -3.81 5.35
CA VAL A 32 23.31 -4.53 6.59
C VAL A 32 22.20 -5.54 6.34
N TRP A 33 21.15 -5.15 5.62
CA TRP A 33 20.02 -6.01 5.25
C TRP A 33 20.28 -6.90 4.03
N LYS A 34 21.51 -6.86 3.48
CA LYS A 34 21.94 -7.67 2.34
C LYS A 34 20.99 -7.58 1.13
N LEU A 35 20.48 -6.37 0.88
CA LEU A 35 19.64 -6.11 -0.29
C LEU A 35 20.43 -6.40 -1.59
N PRO A 36 19.75 -6.76 -2.68
CA PRO A 36 20.41 -7.00 -3.95
C PRO A 36 20.77 -5.64 -4.56
N ILE A 37 22.06 -5.31 -4.56
CA ILE A 37 22.60 -4.04 -5.05
C ILE A 37 23.14 -4.24 -6.46
N ILE A 38 22.54 -3.53 -7.42
CA ILE A 38 22.98 -3.53 -8.82
C ILE A 38 23.84 -2.30 -9.06
N LYS A 39 25.03 -2.53 -9.64
CA LYS A 39 25.91 -1.46 -10.12
C LYS A 39 25.46 -0.98 -11.50
N ARG A 40 25.26 0.32 -11.68
CA ARG A 40 24.98 0.90 -12.99
C ARG A 40 26.21 0.79 -13.90
N PRO A 41 26.03 0.40 -15.18
CA PRO A 41 27.12 0.44 -16.18
C PRO A 41 27.63 1.86 -16.45
N ARG A 42 26.74 2.86 -16.37
CA ARG A 42 27.05 4.28 -16.53
C ARG A 42 26.56 5.05 -15.31
N ILE A 43 27.47 5.75 -14.64
CA ILE A 43 27.17 6.56 -13.45
C ILE A 43 26.29 7.73 -13.87
N ARG A 44 25.21 7.97 -13.12
CA ARG A 44 24.42 9.19 -13.23
C ARG A 44 24.92 10.18 -12.18
N THR A 45 24.99 11.46 -12.50
CA THR A 45 25.25 12.47 -11.47
C THR A 45 23.96 12.72 -10.71
N ILE A 46 23.96 12.44 -9.41
CA ILE A 46 22.85 12.79 -8.52
C ILE A 46 23.33 13.90 -7.60
N MET A 47 22.51 14.95 -7.51
CA MET A 47 22.79 16.09 -6.65
C MET A 47 22.04 15.92 -5.34
N GLY A 48 22.76 16.07 -4.23
CA GLY A 48 22.14 16.20 -2.91
C GLY A 48 21.45 17.55 -2.75
N PHE A 49 20.70 17.72 -1.66
CA PHE A 49 19.98 18.97 -1.36
C PHE A 49 20.91 20.19 -1.25
N ASN A 50 22.17 19.99 -0.85
CA ASN A 50 23.19 21.02 -0.74
C ASN A 50 23.91 21.31 -2.06
N SER A 51 23.41 20.79 -3.19
CA SER A 51 24.05 20.83 -4.52
C SER A 51 25.42 20.14 -4.58
N ALA A 52 25.84 19.43 -3.53
CA ALA A 52 27.02 18.58 -3.59
C ALA A 52 26.69 17.31 -4.38
N VAL A 53 27.69 16.83 -5.13
CA VAL A 53 27.57 15.56 -5.85
C VAL A 53 27.57 14.44 -4.83
N ASP A 54 26.55 13.60 -4.87
CA ASP A 54 26.54 12.36 -4.11
C ASP A 54 27.55 11.39 -4.75
N THR A 55 28.57 11.03 -3.96
CA THR A 55 29.66 10.16 -4.43
C THR A 55 29.23 8.69 -4.61
N ILE A 56 28.13 8.27 -3.99
CA ILE A 56 27.52 6.94 -4.16
C ILE A 56 26.28 7.03 -5.07
N GLY A 57 25.51 8.10 -4.93
CA GLY A 57 24.33 8.39 -5.73
C GLY A 57 24.61 8.29 -7.23
N GLY A 58 23.75 7.56 -7.93
CA GLY A 58 23.81 7.35 -9.37
C GLY A 58 24.74 6.22 -9.79
N ARG A 59 25.40 5.53 -8.84
CA ARG A 59 26.24 4.36 -9.09
C ARG A 59 25.53 3.04 -8.83
N TYR A 60 24.62 3.00 -7.86
CA TYR A 60 24.01 1.77 -7.39
C TYR A 60 22.51 1.96 -7.16
N TYR A 61 21.74 0.93 -7.49
CA TYR A 61 20.32 0.88 -7.20
C TYR A 61 19.93 -0.53 -6.76
N THR A 62 18.80 -0.66 -6.08
CA THR A 62 18.26 -1.97 -5.69
C THR A 62 17.41 -2.56 -6.81
N GLU A 63 17.23 -3.88 -6.78
CA GLU A 63 16.02 -4.45 -7.40
C GLU A 63 14.75 -3.95 -6.70
N ALA A 64 13.60 -4.30 -7.28
CA ALA A 64 12.31 -3.89 -6.75
C ALA A 64 12.01 -4.63 -5.44
N VAL A 65 12.14 -3.93 -4.32
CA VAL A 65 11.89 -4.41 -2.95
C VAL A 65 10.55 -3.90 -2.44
N VAL A 66 9.98 -4.58 -1.44
CA VAL A 66 8.65 -4.26 -0.92
C VAL A 66 8.76 -3.37 0.32
N LEU A 67 8.03 -2.27 0.31
CA LEU A 67 7.81 -1.40 1.46
C LEU A 67 6.37 -1.55 1.93
N ARG A 68 6.19 -2.03 3.16
CA ARG A 68 4.92 -2.01 3.88
C ARG A 68 4.80 -0.71 4.66
N HIS A 69 3.71 0.03 4.47
CA HIS A 69 3.52 1.32 5.14
C HIS A 69 2.26 1.46 5.98
N GLN A 70 1.34 0.50 5.90
CA GLN A 70 0.28 0.20 6.89
C GLN A 70 0.09 -1.33 6.99
N GLU A 71 -0.87 -1.84 7.76
CA GLU A 71 -1.02 -3.29 8.02
C GLU A 71 -1.15 -4.13 6.73
N ASP A 72 -1.98 -3.66 5.80
CA ASP A 72 -2.29 -4.31 4.53
C ASP A 72 -1.78 -3.53 3.31
N HIS A 73 -1.01 -2.45 3.49
CA HIS A 73 -0.62 -1.55 2.42
C HIS A 73 0.85 -1.72 2.02
N TYR A 74 1.08 -2.12 0.77
CA TYR A 74 2.39 -2.41 0.19
C TYR A 74 2.66 -1.60 -1.08
N THR A 75 3.92 -1.17 -1.24
CA THR A 75 4.43 -0.63 -2.51
C THR A 75 5.74 -1.33 -2.86
N ARG A 76 5.89 -1.75 -4.12
CA ARG A 76 7.14 -2.32 -4.63
C ARG A 76 7.93 -1.26 -5.39
N LEU A 77 9.16 -1.01 -4.95
CA LEU A 77 9.98 0.12 -5.41
C LEU A 77 11.43 -0.29 -5.67
N ASN A 78 12.04 0.31 -6.68
CA ASN A 78 13.48 0.35 -6.84
C ASN A 78 14.01 1.60 -6.14
N PHE A 79 15.08 1.45 -5.36
CA PHE A 79 15.70 2.57 -4.66
C PHE A 79 17.08 2.86 -5.24
N GLU A 80 17.40 4.13 -5.39
CA GLU A 80 18.76 4.58 -5.58
C GLU A 80 19.52 4.52 -4.25
N LEU A 81 20.79 4.12 -4.26
CA LEU A 81 21.58 4.11 -3.03
C LEU A 81 22.34 5.42 -2.88
N SER A 82 22.28 5.99 -1.68
CA SER A 82 22.95 7.24 -1.32
C SER A 82 23.67 7.13 0.03
N THR A 83 24.68 7.97 0.25
CA THR A 83 25.21 8.22 1.59
C THR A 83 24.24 9.11 2.36
N MET A 84 23.55 8.53 3.34
CA MET A 84 22.59 9.21 4.21
C MET A 84 23.05 9.10 5.67
N ASP A 85 22.58 10.01 6.51
CA ASP A 85 22.80 9.93 7.95
C ASP A 85 22.02 8.75 8.58
N ASP A 86 22.35 8.46 9.84
CA ASP A 86 21.68 7.42 10.60
C ASP A 86 20.33 7.88 11.18
N GLN A 87 19.73 8.98 10.73
CA GLN A 87 18.37 9.40 11.12
C GLN A 87 17.34 9.05 10.05
N CYS A 88 17.76 8.92 8.79
CA CYS A 88 16.90 8.60 7.66
C CYS A 88 17.36 7.32 6.95
N ASP A 89 16.45 6.35 6.83
CA ASP A 89 16.76 5.07 6.15
C ASP A 89 16.29 5.10 4.68
N ILE A 90 15.14 5.73 4.40
CA ILE A 90 14.53 5.82 3.07
C ILE A 90 13.99 7.23 2.82
N ILE A 91 14.11 7.74 1.59
CA ILE A 91 13.42 8.93 1.10
C ILE A 91 12.39 8.53 0.05
N LEU A 92 11.15 8.99 0.22
CA LEU A 92 10.08 8.80 -0.77
C LEU A 92 9.77 10.13 -1.50
N PRO A 93 9.74 10.12 -2.84
CA PRO A 93 9.64 11.32 -3.66
C PRO A 93 8.21 11.84 -3.81
N HIS A 94 8.08 13.03 -4.40
CA HIS A 94 6.79 13.68 -4.64
C HIS A 94 5.77 12.82 -5.39
N TRP A 95 6.18 12.15 -6.49
CA TRP A 95 5.26 11.34 -7.28
C TRP A 95 4.68 10.17 -6.47
N TRP A 96 5.43 9.66 -5.49
CA TRP A 96 4.96 8.60 -4.61
C TRP A 96 3.88 9.15 -3.66
N LEU A 97 4.08 10.35 -3.12
CA LEU A 97 3.09 11.05 -2.30
C LEU A 97 1.81 11.40 -3.07
N GLN A 98 1.92 11.72 -4.37
CA GLN A 98 0.75 11.96 -5.22
C GLN A 98 -0.07 10.68 -5.42
N GLN A 99 0.59 9.52 -5.59
CA GLN A 99 -0.10 8.23 -5.70
C GLN A 99 -0.70 7.80 -4.37
N HIS A 100 0.05 7.99 -3.29
CA HIS A 100 -0.31 7.61 -1.94
C HIS A 100 -0.64 8.86 -1.12
N GLU A 101 -1.76 9.51 -1.47
CA GLU A 101 -2.18 10.74 -0.80
C GLU A 101 -2.37 10.50 0.71
N PRO A 102 -1.60 11.19 1.57
CA PRO A 102 -1.68 11.01 3.01
C PRO A 102 -2.85 11.76 3.61
N ALA A 103 -3.71 11.06 4.35
CA ALA A 103 -4.64 11.68 5.29
C ALA A 103 -3.89 12.15 6.55
N TYR A 104 -4.35 13.26 7.12
CA TYR A 104 -3.81 13.85 8.36
C TYR A 104 -2.34 14.30 8.28
N PHE A 105 -1.81 14.55 7.09
CA PHE A 105 -0.38 14.82 6.88
C PHE A 105 0.19 15.98 7.70
N PHE A 106 -0.61 17.03 7.92
CA PHE A 106 -0.21 18.21 8.71
C PHE A 106 -0.83 18.24 10.12
N ASP A 107 -1.62 17.23 10.48
CA ASP A 107 -2.25 17.14 11.79
C ASP A 107 -1.29 16.47 12.77
N LYS A 108 -0.84 17.23 13.77
CA LYS A 108 0.10 16.74 14.80
C LYS A 108 -0.57 15.83 15.83
N THR A 109 -1.90 15.74 15.83
CA THR A 109 -2.68 14.97 16.82
C THR A 109 -3.08 13.59 16.31
N GLN A 110 -2.97 13.36 15.00
CA GLN A 110 -3.35 12.12 14.34
C GLN A 110 -2.14 11.47 13.68
N GLU A 111 -2.20 10.15 13.54
CA GLU A 111 -1.23 9.42 12.73
C GLU A 111 -1.53 9.60 11.24
N ILE A 112 -0.47 9.70 10.43
CA ILE A 112 -0.58 9.76 8.97
C ILE A 112 -1.15 8.43 8.46
N LYS A 113 -2.18 8.49 7.61
CA LYS A 113 -2.82 7.29 7.03
C LYS A 113 -2.83 7.36 5.50
N PHE A 114 -2.72 6.22 4.84
CA PHE A 114 -2.70 6.09 3.39
C PHE A 114 -3.87 5.23 2.91
N ALA A 115 -5.07 5.81 2.88
CA ALA A 115 -6.32 5.08 2.60
C ALA A 115 -7.05 5.59 1.34
N SER A 116 -6.35 6.23 0.42
CA SER A 116 -6.97 6.74 -0.82
C SER A 116 -7.57 5.60 -1.68
N ASP A 117 -8.52 5.93 -2.55
CA ASP A 117 -9.13 4.96 -3.48
C ASP A 117 -8.10 4.25 -4.34
N TYR A 118 -7.02 4.94 -4.72
CA TYR A 118 -5.90 4.34 -5.43
C TYR A 118 -5.23 3.25 -4.60
N CYS A 119 -4.93 3.54 -3.33
CA CYS A 119 -4.28 2.64 -2.41
C CYS A 119 -5.12 1.37 -2.16
N GLN A 120 -6.42 1.55 -1.93
CA GLN A 120 -7.36 0.44 -1.70
C GLN A 120 -7.48 -0.50 -2.91
N LYS A 121 -7.25 0.00 -4.12
CA LYS A 121 -7.34 -0.81 -5.35
C LYS A 121 -6.02 -1.45 -5.76
N ASN A 122 -4.90 -0.77 -5.52
CA ASN A 122 -3.61 -1.14 -6.12
C ASN A 122 -2.56 -1.60 -5.11
N CYS A 123 -2.74 -1.28 -3.84
CA CYS A 123 -1.66 -1.37 -2.85
C CYS A 123 -2.02 -2.23 -1.64
N THR A 124 -3.30 -2.55 -1.46
CA THR A 124 -3.79 -3.43 -0.37
C THR A 124 -3.74 -4.92 -0.73
N SER A 125 -3.47 -5.25 -2.00
CA SER A 125 -3.37 -6.63 -2.45
C SER A 125 -2.00 -7.23 -2.12
N THR A 126 -1.98 -8.43 -1.53
CA THR A 126 -0.75 -9.20 -1.29
C THR A 126 -0.08 -9.66 -2.59
N LEU A 127 -0.75 -9.51 -3.75
CA LEU A 127 -0.14 -9.71 -5.07
C LEU A 127 1.09 -8.80 -5.28
N VAL A 128 1.13 -7.64 -4.64
CA VAL A 128 2.26 -6.69 -4.68
C VAL A 128 3.54 -7.29 -4.07
N LEU A 129 3.41 -8.29 -3.19
CA LEU A 129 4.56 -8.96 -2.56
C LEU A 129 5.37 -9.81 -3.56
N GLY A 130 4.87 -10.05 -4.78
CA GLY A 130 5.57 -10.85 -5.79
C GLY A 130 5.83 -12.30 -5.36
N LEU A 131 5.11 -12.77 -4.33
CA LEU A 131 5.15 -14.15 -3.88
C LEU A 131 4.57 -15.03 -5.00
N PRO A 132 5.13 -16.24 -5.22
CA PRO A 132 4.49 -17.20 -6.12
C PRO A 132 3.04 -17.44 -5.64
N PRO A 133 2.07 -17.66 -6.57
CA PRO A 133 0.65 -17.74 -6.23
C PRO A 133 0.37 -18.67 -5.04
N THR A 134 1.09 -19.77 -4.91
CA THR A 134 0.97 -20.73 -3.81
C THR A 134 1.28 -20.14 -2.43
N GLU A 135 2.31 -19.30 -2.28
CA GLU A 135 2.67 -18.68 -1.00
C GLU A 135 1.78 -17.48 -0.67
N ALA A 136 1.40 -16.71 -1.70
CA ALA A 136 0.39 -15.66 -1.56
C ALA A 136 -0.96 -16.24 -1.14
N ILE A 137 -1.42 -17.34 -1.76
CA ILE A 137 -2.66 -18.04 -1.41
C ILE A 137 -2.57 -18.61 0.00
N ALA A 138 -1.46 -19.23 0.40
CA ALA A 138 -1.30 -19.74 1.77
C ALA A 138 -1.33 -18.62 2.81
N SER A 139 -0.70 -17.47 2.55
CA SER A 139 -0.74 -16.31 3.44
C SER A 139 -2.14 -15.68 3.52
N ILE A 140 -2.85 -15.58 2.39
CA ILE A 140 -4.24 -15.10 2.34
C ILE A 140 -5.15 -16.10 3.09
N GLN A 141 -5.02 -17.39 2.84
CA GLN A 141 -5.81 -18.43 3.49
C GLN A 141 -5.62 -18.39 5.01
N ASN A 142 -4.37 -18.31 5.48
CA ASN A 142 -4.06 -18.17 6.90
C ASN A 142 -4.70 -16.90 7.52
N LYS A 143 -4.74 -15.79 6.78
CA LYS A 143 -5.39 -14.55 7.24
C LYS A 143 -6.92 -14.66 7.24
N VAL A 144 -7.52 -15.28 6.23
CA VAL A 144 -8.96 -15.54 6.16
C VAL A 144 -9.39 -16.48 7.29
N ASP A 145 -8.62 -17.55 7.54
CA ASP A 145 -8.88 -18.50 8.62
C ASP A 145 -8.76 -17.83 10.00
N ALA A 146 -7.75 -16.96 10.19
CA ALA A 146 -7.60 -16.16 11.41
C ALA A 146 -8.77 -15.16 11.59
N ALA A 147 -9.22 -14.51 10.51
CA ALA A 147 -10.37 -13.60 10.56
C ALA A 147 -11.67 -14.34 10.90
N ILE A 148 -11.90 -15.52 10.31
CA ILE A 148 -13.04 -16.40 10.62
C ILE A 148 -12.98 -16.86 12.08
N ALA A 149 -11.79 -17.22 12.59
CA ALA A 149 -11.61 -17.63 13.98
C ALA A 149 -11.87 -16.50 14.99
N ALA A 150 -11.59 -15.25 14.60
CA ALA A 150 -11.85 -14.06 15.41
C ALA A 150 -13.34 -13.68 15.49
N VAL A 151 -14.20 -14.24 14.63
CA VAL A 151 -15.65 -13.99 14.68
C VAL A 151 -16.25 -14.62 15.95
N PRO A 152 -16.92 -13.83 16.83
CA PRO A 152 -17.59 -14.33 18.02
C PRO A 152 -18.62 -15.41 17.70
N GLU A 153 -18.79 -16.39 18.59
CA GLU A 153 -19.63 -17.57 18.36
C GLU A 153 -21.05 -17.23 17.91
N LYS A 154 -21.67 -16.21 18.52
CA LYS A 154 -23.00 -15.71 18.18
C LYS A 154 -23.16 -15.16 16.76
N PHE A 155 -22.07 -14.89 16.03
CA PHE A 155 -22.11 -14.37 14.67
C PHE A 155 -21.58 -15.35 13.63
N ARG A 156 -21.15 -16.55 14.04
CA ARG A 156 -20.63 -17.56 13.12
C ARG A 156 -21.69 -18.10 12.16
N GLU A 157 -22.97 -18.02 12.54
CA GLU A 157 -24.09 -18.38 11.65
C GLU A 157 -24.16 -17.50 10.39
N PHE A 158 -23.60 -16.28 10.42
CA PHE A 158 -23.60 -15.34 9.30
C PHE A 158 -22.35 -15.43 8.42
N LEU A 159 -21.37 -16.28 8.75
CA LEU A 159 -20.19 -16.49 7.90
C LEU A 159 -20.52 -16.80 6.43
N PRO A 160 -21.56 -17.60 6.11
CA PRO A 160 -21.93 -17.88 4.72
C PRO A 160 -22.39 -16.66 3.92
N ILE A 161 -22.88 -15.60 4.58
CA ILE A 161 -23.34 -14.37 3.92
C ILE A 161 -22.27 -13.27 3.89
N MET A 162 -21.11 -13.51 4.50
CA MET A 162 -19.98 -12.57 4.56
C MET A 162 -18.95 -12.80 3.44
N SER A 163 -19.25 -13.65 2.45
CA SER A 163 -18.39 -13.86 1.27
C SER A 163 -18.62 -12.79 0.19
N GLU A 164 -17.65 -12.63 -0.70
CA GLU A 164 -17.74 -11.68 -1.83
C GLU A 164 -18.90 -12.05 -2.78
N GLU A 165 -19.12 -13.34 -3.01
CA GLU A 165 -20.24 -13.84 -3.80
C GLU A 165 -21.59 -13.51 -3.15
N ALA A 166 -21.67 -13.63 -1.82
CA ALA A 166 -22.86 -13.26 -1.07
C ALA A 166 -23.11 -11.74 -1.08
N ALA A 167 -22.05 -10.92 -1.07
CA ALA A 167 -22.15 -9.46 -1.14
C ALA A 167 -22.68 -8.95 -2.49
N ILE A 168 -22.40 -9.68 -3.58
CA ILE A 168 -22.89 -9.34 -4.93
C ILE A 168 -24.35 -9.78 -5.12
N ARG A 169 -24.83 -10.78 -4.36
CA ARG A 169 -26.19 -11.30 -4.47
C ARG A 169 -27.19 -10.34 -3.84
N MET A 170 -28.18 -9.91 -4.63
CA MET A 170 -29.33 -9.19 -4.08
C MET A 170 -30.10 -10.10 -3.11
N PRO A 171 -30.58 -9.59 -1.96
CA PRO A 171 -31.49 -10.32 -1.08
C PRO A 171 -32.72 -10.78 -1.85
N ASP A 172 -33.27 -11.93 -1.47
CA ASP A 172 -34.56 -12.36 -2.00
C ASP A 172 -35.64 -11.35 -1.59
N HIS A 173 -36.57 -11.06 -2.52
CA HIS A 173 -37.65 -10.14 -2.25
C HIS A 173 -38.49 -10.60 -1.06
N GLN A 174 -38.69 -9.68 -0.11
CA GLN A 174 -39.46 -9.93 1.09
C GLN A 174 -40.91 -9.46 0.92
N PRO A 175 -41.88 -10.05 1.64
CA PRO A 175 -43.28 -9.62 1.55
C PRO A 175 -43.52 -8.19 2.08
N TRP A 176 -42.54 -7.62 2.79
CA TRP A 176 -42.53 -6.21 3.21
C TRP A 176 -41.77 -5.29 2.26
N ASP A 177 -41.21 -5.80 1.16
CA ASP A 177 -40.61 -4.95 0.13
C ASP A 177 -41.69 -4.17 -0.59
N HIS A 178 -41.58 -2.84 -0.56
CA HIS A 178 -42.50 -1.98 -1.30
C HIS A 178 -42.29 -2.13 -2.80
N LYS A 179 -43.33 -2.61 -3.49
CA LYS A 179 -43.36 -2.61 -4.95
C LYS A 179 -43.48 -1.18 -5.47
N ILE A 180 -42.53 -0.76 -6.30
CA ILE A 180 -42.61 0.52 -7.03
C ILE A 180 -43.30 0.23 -8.36
N ASP A 181 -44.60 0.53 -8.45
CA ASP A 181 -45.33 0.48 -9.71
C ASP A 181 -45.01 1.72 -10.55
N LEU A 182 -44.10 1.58 -11.52
CA LEU A 182 -43.78 2.66 -12.47
C LEU A 182 -44.97 2.89 -13.41
N LYS A 183 -45.39 4.15 -13.56
CA LYS A 183 -46.38 4.52 -14.57
C LYS A 183 -45.79 4.35 -15.97
N LYS A 184 -46.60 3.82 -16.89
CA LYS A 184 -46.17 3.50 -18.26
C LYS A 184 -45.69 4.76 -18.99
N GLY A 185 -44.41 4.81 -19.35
CA GLY A 185 -43.79 5.92 -20.08
C GLY A 185 -43.08 6.96 -19.22
N GLU A 186 -43.09 6.82 -17.89
CA GLU A 186 -42.34 7.71 -16.99
C GLU A 186 -40.97 7.11 -16.63
N THR A 187 -39.92 7.92 -16.71
CA THR A 187 -38.58 7.58 -16.20
C THR A 187 -38.48 8.10 -14.76
N PRO A 188 -38.13 7.25 -13.77
CA PRO A 188 -38.00 7.71 -12.40
C PRO A 188 -36.92 8.79 -12.30
N PRO A 189 -37.12 9.83 -11.46
CA PRO A 189 -36.12 10.88 -11.27
C PRO A 189 -34.83 10.27 -10.71
N HIS A 190 -33.70 10.55 -11.37
CA HIS A 190 -32.37 10.13 -10.91
C HIS A 190 -31.83 11.13 -9.88
N GLY A 191 -31.63 10.68 -8.64
CA GLY A 191 -30.86 11.40 -7.61
C GLY A 191 -31.58 11.61 -6.27
N PRO A 192 -30.85 11.92 -5.18
CA PRO A 192 -31.45 12.07 -3.87
C PRO A 192 -32.25 13.37 -3.83
N SER A 193 -33.57 13.25 -3.71
CA SER A 193 -34.43 14.34 -3.29
C SER A 193 -34.22 14.61 -1.80
N LEU A 194 -33.13 15.30 -1.48
CA LEU A 194 -32.93 15.95 -0.18
C LEU A 194 -33.93 17.11 -0.11
N ARG A 195 -34.89 17.01 0.81
CA ARG A 195 -35.64 18.15 1.34
C ARG A 195 -35.03 18.56 2.67
#